data_AF-G3NMR1-F1
#
_entry.id   AF-G3NMR1-F1
#
_cell.length_a   1.000
_cell.length_b   1.000
_cell.length_c   1.000
_cell.angle_alpha   90.00
_cell.angle_beta   90.00
_cell.angle_gamma   90.00
#
_symmetry.space_group_name_H-M   'P 1'
#
loop_
_entity.id
_entity.type
_entity.pdbx_description
1 polymer ?
#
loop_
_entity_poly.entity_id
_entity_poly.type
_entity_poly.pdbx_seq_one_letter_code
_entity_poly.pdbx_strand_id
1 'polypeptide(L)'
;MAGTASVAGEVFVDALPYFDQGYDAAGVREAAAALVEEETRRYRPTKNYLSYLQTPDFSAFETEIMRNEFDRLAARQPMDLLSMKR
;
A
#
# COMPACT_ATOMS: atom_id res chain seq x y z
N MET A 1 -11.58 -35.02 21.61
CA MET A 1 -11.48 -33.96 20.59
C MET A 1 -10.08 -33.39 20.64
N ALA A 2 -9.21 -33.79 19.72
CA ALA A 2 -7.85 -33.29 19.63
C ALA A 2 -7.88 -31.87 19.02
N GLY A 3 -7.72 -30.85 19.86
CA GLY A 3 -7.51 -29.47 19.42
C GLY A 3 -6.01 -29.25 19.23
N THR A 4 -5.63 -28.88 18.03
CA THR A 4 -4.27 -28.76 17.51
C THR A 4 -3.38 -27.86 18.37
N ALA A 5 -2.12 -28.31 18.54
CA ALA A 5 -1.07 -27.58 19.21
C ALA A 5 -0.89 -26.18 18.59
N SER A 6 -1.12 -25.14 19.39
CA SER A 6 -0.81 -23.75 19.04
C SER A 6 0.70 -23.64 18.83
N VAL A 7 1.09 -23.48 17.57
CA VAL A 7 2.43 -23.01 17.20
C VAL A 7 2.60 -21.62 17.81
N ALA A 8 3.74 -21.34 18.42
CA ALA A 8 4.10 -19.98 18.87
C ALA A 8 4.03 -19.01 17.67
N GLY A 9 2.88 -18.37 17.48
CA GLY A 9 2.58 -17.55 16.29
C GLY A 9 1.09 -17.42 15.97
N GLU A 10 0.26 -18.41 16.31
CA GLU A 10 -1.21 -18.28 16.18
C GLU A 10 -1.81 -17.76 17.48
N VAL A 11 -1.75 -16.44 17.66
CA VAL A 11 -2.60 -15.76 18.65
C VAL A 11 -3.99 -15.67 18.03
N PHE A 12 -4.95 -16.42 18.57
CA PHE A 12 -6.34 -16.28 18.20
C PHE A 12 -6.85 -14.93 18.72
N VAL A 13 -7.09 -13.99 17.82
CA VAL A 13 -7.64 -12.67 18.16
C VAL A 13 -9.16 -12.79 18.20
N ASP A 14 -9.74 -12.52 19.36
CA ASP A 14 -11.19 -12.48 19.53
C ASP A 14 -11.74 -11.12 19.07
N ALA A 15 -12.38 -11.12 17.90
CA ALA A 15 -13.03 -9.97 17.31
C ALA A 15 -14.11 -10.48 16.34
N LEU A 16 -15.28 -10.86 16.87
CA LEU A 16 -16.32 -11.59 16.14
C LEU A 16 -17.31 -10.62 15.46
N PRO A 17 -17.21 -10.36 14.14
CA PRO A 17 -17.99 -9.30 13.51
C PRO A 17 -19.50 -9.57 13.51
N TYR A 18 -19.90 -10.84 13.56
CA TYR A 18 -21.31 -11.25 13.56
C TYR A 18 -21.96 -11.22 14.95
N PHE A 19 -21.14 -11.25 16.01
CA PHE A 19 -21.63 -11.15 17.39
C PHE A 19 -21.66 -9.69 17.84
N ASP A 20 -20.63 -8.94 17.49
CA ASP A 20 -20.45 -7.54 17.87
C ASP A 20 -21.20 -6.60 16.90
N GLN A 21 -22.51 -6.46 17.10
CA GLN A 21 -23.38 -5.62 16.26
C GLN A 21 -23.15 -4.10 16.44
N GLY A 22 -22.36 -3.69 17.43
CA GLY A 22 -22.11 -2.28 17.78
C GLY A 22 -21.01 -1.60 16.97
N TYR A 23 -20.25 -2.33 16.15
CA TYR A 23 -19.10 -1.78 15.41
C TYR A 23 -19.48 -0.71 14.37
N ASP A 24 -20.70 -0.77 13.84
CA ASP A 24 -21.19 0.20 12.85
C ASP A 24 -21.92 1.39 13.49
N ALA A 25 -21.93 1.48 14.83
CA ALA A 25 -22.45 2.65 15.51
C ALA A 25 -21.59 3.89 15.19
N ALA A 26 -22.27 5.03 15.07
CA ALA A 26 -21.62 6.29 14.70
C ALA A 26 -20.52 6.65 15.72
N GLY A 27 -19.32 6.99 15.23
CA GLY A 27 -18.18 7.41 16.05
C GLY A 27 -17.28 6.29 16.53
N VAL A 28 -17.70 5.01 16.43
CA VAL A 28 -16.90 3.87 16.93
C VAL A 28 -15.66 3.66 16.08
N ARG A 29 -15.80 3.72 14.74
CA ARG A 29 -14.67 3.56 13.82
C ARG A 29 -13.70 4.73 13.92
N GLU A 30 -14.22 5.94 14.08
CA GLU A 30 -13.44 7.17 14.24
C GLU A 30 -12.64 7.15 15.56
N ALA A 31 -13.26 6.73 16.65
CA ALA A 31 -12.58 6.57 17.93
C ALA A 31 -11.47 5.50 17.87
N ALA A 32 -11.74 4.35 17.23
CA ALA A 32 -10.74 3.31 17.04
C ALA A 32 -9.56 3.79 16.17
N ALA A 33 -9.85 4.51 15.08
CA ALA A 33 -8.81 5.07 14.20
C ALA A 33 -7.93 6.09 14.93
N ALA A 34 -8.51 6.95 15.78
CA ALA A 34 -7.75 7.91 16.58
C ALA A 34 -6.75 7.21 17.52
N LEU A 35 -7.17 6.14 18.20
CA LEU A 35 -6.28 5.35 19.07
C LEU A 35 -5.14 4.69 18.27
N VAL A 36 -5.42 4.17 17.07
CA VAL A 36 -4.38 3.60 16.20
C VAL A 36 -3.39 4.69 15.74
N GLU A 37 -3.88 5.88 15.42
CA GLU A 37 -3.02 6.99 15.00
C GLU A 37 -2.06 7.42 16.13
N GLU A 38 -2.54 7.53 17.37
CA GLU A 38 -1.70 7.88 18.52
C GLU A 38 -0.56 6.88 18.74
N GLU A 39 -0.86 5.58 18.64
CA GLU A 39 0.14 4.51 18.77
C GLU A 39 1.14 4.51 17.60
N THR A 40 0.66 4.67 16.35
CA THR A 40 1.54 4.72 15.17
C THR A 40 2.41 5.97 15.12
N ARG A 41 1.98 7.08 15.76
CA ARG A 41 2.82 8.27 15.96
C ARG A 41 3.96 8.00 16.93
N ARG A 42 3.70 7.22 17.98
CA ARG A 42 4.68 6.89 19.03
C ARG A 42 5.67 5.84 18.57
N TYR A 43 5.22 4.82 17.85
CA TYR A 43 6.03 3.71 17.39
C TYR A 43 6.09 3.68 15.87
N ARG A 44 7.24 4.05 15.30
CA ARG A 44 7.47 3.92 13.86
C ARG A 44 7.51 2.44 13.47
N PRO A 45 6.72 1.99 12.47
CA PRO A 45 6.79 0.62 11.99
C PRO A 45 8.20 0.25 11.55
N THR A 46 8.78 -0.79 12.17
CA THR A 46 10.12 -1.29 11.83
C THR A 46 10.08 -2.50 10.90
N LYS A 47 8.95 -3.19 10.83
CA LYS A 47 8.74 -4.36 9.98
C LYS A 47 8.07 -3.92 8.68
N ASN A 48 8.77 -4.11 7.55
CA ASN A 48 8.17 -3.91 6.24
C ASN A 48 7.30 -5.14 5.90
N TYR A 49 5.98 -4.97 5.99
CA TYR A 49 5.02 -6.01 5.64
C TYR A 49 4.96 -6.30 4.14
N LEU A 50 5.58 -5.49 3.28
CA LEU A 50 5.69 -5.73 1.83
C LEU A 50 7.03 -6.37 1.46
N SER A 51 7.89 -6.72 2.43
CA SER A 51 9.23 -7.26 2.16
C SER A 51 9.25 -8.61 1.44
N TYR A 52 8.17 -9.38 1.54
CA TYR A 52 8.02 -10.65 0.82
C TYR A 52 7.63 -10.44 -0.66
N LEU A 53 7.22 -9.23 -1.04
CA LEU A 53 6.86 -8.91 -2.41
C LEU A 53 8.11 -8.51 -3.18
N GLN A 54 8.17 -8.93 -4.44
CA GLN A 54 9.18 -8.45 -5.37
C GLN A 54 8.99 -6.95 -5.61
N THR A 55 10.10 -6.23 -5.78
CA THR A 55 10.05 -4.82 -6.19
C THR A 55 9.27 -4.70 -7.51
N PRO A 56 8.19 -3.92 -7.56
CA PRO A 56 7.42 -3.76 -8.78
C PRO A 56 8.27 -3.08 -9.86
N ASP A 57 8.29 -3.67 -11.05
CA ASP A 57 8.87 -3.04 -12.23
C ASP A 57 7.82 -2.12 -12.86
N PHE A 58 7.98 -0.81 -12.63
CA PHE A 58 7.10 0.21 -13.19
C PHE A 58 7.35 0.45 -14.68
N SER A 59 8.48 0.00 -15.22
CA SER A 59 8.87 0.19 -16.62
C SER A 59 8.47 -0.97 -17.53
N ALA A 60 7.89 -2.04 -16.96
CA ALA A 60 7.54 -3.26 -17.70
C ALA A 60 6.60 -3.02 -18.89
N PHE A 61 5.80 -1.95 -18.84
CA PHE A 61 4.84 -1.59 -19.88
C PHE A 61 5.28 -0.35 -20.69
N GLU A 62 6.45 0.20 -20.41
CA GLU A 62 6.95 1.37 -21.13
C GLU A 62 7.55 0.95 -22.49
N THR A 63 6.94 1.46 -23.55
CA THR A 63 7.55 1.41 -24.88
C THR A 63 8.78 2.31 -24.94
N GLU A 64 9.70 2.03 -25.86
CA GLU A 64 10.90 2.85 -26.07
C GLU A 64 10.56 4.32 -26.35
N ILE A 65 9.47 4.57 -27.09
CA ILE A 65 8.97 5.93 -27.36
C ILE A 65 8.54 6.62 -26.07
N MET A 66 7.79 5.93 -25.21
CA MET A 66 7.34 6.51 -23.94
C MET A 66 8.51 6.83 -23.03
N ARG A 67 9.50 5.95 -22.95
CA ARG A 67 10.72 6.16 -22.15
C ARG A 67 11.47 7.42 -22.59
N ASN A 68 11.68 7.57 -23.90
CA ASN A 68 12.34 8.75 -24.48
C ASN A 68 11.54 10.04 -24.21
N GLU A 69 10.21 9.99 -24.30
CA GLU A 69 9.35 11.14 -24.01
C GLU A 69 9.38 11.52 -22.52
N PHE A 70 9.40 10.55 -21.61
CA PHE A 70 9.55 10.79 -20.17
C PHE A 70 10.93 11.40 -19.85
N ASP A 71 12.00 10.90 -20.47
CA ASP A 71 13.35 11.46 -20.30
C ASP A 71 13.43 12.91 -20.83
N ARG A 72 12.79 13.19 -21.98
CA ARG A 72 12.70 14.56 -22.52
C ARG A 72 11.98 15.49 -21.55
N LEU A 73 10.85 15.04 -21.00
CA LEU A 73 10.07 15.82 -20.03
C LEU A 73 10.85 16.06 -18.72
N ALA A 74 11.54 15.04 -18.21
CA ALA A 74 12.38 15.15 -17.02
C ALA A 74 13.55 16.13 -17.23
N ALA A 75 14.16 16.11 -18.43
CA ALA A 75 15.19 17.04 -18.85
C ALA A 75 14.64 18.43 -19.26
N ARG A 76 13.32 18.63 -19.24
CA ARG A 76 12.63 19.85 -19.68
C ARG A 76 13.02 20.29 -21.09
N GLN A 77 13.31 19.33 -21.96
CA GLN A 77 13.65 19.60 -23.34
C GLN A 77 12.39 19.89 -24.16
N PRO A 78 12.44 20.88 -25.09
CA PRO A 78 11.33 21.15 -25.99
C PRO A 78 11.11 19.99 -26.97
N MET A 79 9.90 19.85 -27.49
CA MET A 79 9.61 18.84 -28.52
C MET A 79 10.38 19.17 -29.81
N ASP A 80 10.73 18.12 -30.55
CA ASP A 80 11.29 18.29 -31.89
C ASP A 80 10.31 19.05 -32.78
N LEU A 81 10.84 20.06 -33.48
CA LEU A 81 10.05 20.89 -34.38
C LEU A 81 9.67 20.09 -35.61
N LEU A 82 8.37 19.88 -35.81
CA LEU A 82 7.85 19.20 -36.98
C LEU A 82 7.99 20.11 -38.21
N SER A 83 9.02 19.88 -39.03
CA SER A 83 9.18 20.54 -40.32
C SER A 83 8.25 19.91 -41.35
N MET A 84 7.29 20.70 -41.86
CA MET A 84 6.37 20.25 -42.92
C MET A 84 6.96 20.34 -44.33
N LYS A 85 8.28 20.58 -44.48
CA LYS A 85 8.94 20.53 -45.79
C LYS A 85 9.05 19.06 -46.21
N ARG A 86 8.35 18.72 -47.29
CA ARG A 86 8.46 17.43 -47.98
C ARG A 86 9.76 17.35 -48.77
#